data_AF-A0A972NH15-F1
#
_entry.id   AF-A0A972NH15-F1
#
_cell.length_a   1.000
_cell.length_b   1.000
_cell.length_c   1.000
_cell.angle_alpha   90.00
_cell.angle_beta   90.00
_cell.angle_gamma   90.00
#
_symmetry.space_group_name_H-M   'P 1'
#
loop_
_entity.id
_entity.type
_entity.pdbx_description
1 polymer ?
#
loop_
_entity_poly.entity_id
_entity_poly.type
_entity_poly.pdbx_seq_one_letter_code
_entity_poly.pdbx_strand_id
1 'polypeptide(L)'
;MTEGKVKVLANDVKNLTQALKGYYAKAFEQGKDLCASVGLFLKTQNKLAAKLEELKQALGSAKNLSQEVKARAEETVKEAEQALEQALPLKKALKEFEAASNVYKKNPTPENEKRVKEALKALEQPQGANKTLKDFVESCNPYKKYLSKRLAGLEA
;
A
#
# COMPACT_ATOMS: atom_id res chain seq x y z
N MET A 1 24.14 -13.14 13.95
CA MET A 1 23.75 -13.10 12.52
C MET A 1 25.00 -13.04 11.65
N THR A 2 24.96 -13.59 10.44
CA THR A 2 26.10 -13.63 9.50
C THR A 2 25.94 -12.57 8.41
N GLU A 3 27.07 -12.12 7.84
CA GLU A 3 27.08 -11.18 6.70
C GLU A 3 26.23 -11.70 5.52
N GLY A 4 26.31 -13.00 5.23
CA GLY A 4 25.50 -13.64 4.18
C GLY A 4 23.99 -13.47 4.39
N LYS A 5 23.51 -13.54 5.63
CA LYS A 5 22.08 -13.34 5.94
C LYS A 5 21.65 -11.89 5.69
N VAL A 6 22.50 -10.91 6.01
CA VAL A 6 22.24 -9.49 5.75
C VAL A 6 22.17 -9.22 4.24
N LYS A 7 23.08 -9.79 3.45
CA LYS A 7 23.06 -9.68 1.97
C LYS A 7 21.77 -10.23 1.36
N VAL A 8 21.32 -11.40 1.83
CA VAL A 8 20.06 -12.01 1.35
C VAL A 8 18.86 -11.13 1.69
N LEU A 9 18.75 -10.69 2.95
CA LEU A 9 17.65 -9.81 3.39
C LEU A 9 17.63 -8.48 2.64
N ALA A 10 18.81 -7.86 2.43
CA ALA A 10 18.91 -6.64 1.64
C ALA A 10 18.43 -6.86 0.20
N ASN A 11 18.80 -7.98 -0.43
CA ASN A 11 18.34 -8.28 -1.78
C ASN A 11 16.82 -8.51 -1.85
N ASP A 12 16.24 -9.21 -0.86
CA ASP A 12 14.80 -9.41 -0.77
C ASP A 12 14.03 -8.10 -0.61
N VAL A 13 14.51 -7.22 0.28
CA VAL A 13 13.94 -5.88 0.48
C VAL A 13 14.03 -5.07 -0.81
N LYS A 14 15.19 -5.07 -1.48
CA LYS A 14 15.37 -4.38 -2.76
C LYS A 14 14.38 -4.86 -3.83
N ASN A 15 14.24 -6.18 -3.99
CA ASN A 15 13.32 -6.77 -4.96
C ASN A 15 11.86 -6.41 -4.67
N LEU A 16 11.46 -6.44 -3.39
CA LEU A 16 10.12 -6.04 -2.97
C LEU A 16 9.87 -4.53 -3.19
N THR A 17 10.86 -3.67 -2.95
CA THR A 17 10.79 -2.24 -3.24
C THR A 17 10.57 -1.97 -4.73
N GLN A 18 11.32 -2.65 -5.60
CA GLN A 18 11.16 -2.54 -7.05
C GLN A 18 9.79 -3.05 -7.51
N ALA A 19 9.35 -4.19 -6.97
CA ALA A 19 8.03 -4.73 -7.27
C ALA A 19 6.90 -3.76 -6.85
N LEU A 20 7.00 -3.16 -5.66
CA LEU A 20 6.04 -2.19 -5.16
C LEU A 20 5.90 -0.99 -6.11
N LYS A 21 7.04 -0.38 -6.50
CA LYS A 21 7.09 0.72 -7.46
C LYS A 21 6.51 0.31 -8.82
N GLY A 22 6.84 -0.90 -9.29
CA GLY A 22 6.32 -1.43 -10.56
C GLY A 22 4.80 -1.65 -10.56
N TYR A 23 4.23 -2.17 -9.46
CA TYR A 23 2.78 -2.33 -9.33
C TYR A 23 2.06 -0.99 -9.23
N TYR A 24 2.64 -0.02 -8.52
CA TYR A 24 2.13 1.34 -8.48
C TYR A 24 2.08 1.95 -9.89
N ALA A 25 3.18 1.88 -10.63
CA ALA A 25 3.28 2.43 -11.98
C ALA A 25 2.27 1.78 -12.93
N LYS A 26 2.15 0.45 -12.90
CA LYS A 26 1.14 -0.28 -13.69
C LYS A 26 -0.28 0.13 -13.33
N ALA A 27 -0.60 0.18 -12.04
CA ALA A 27 -1.93 0.51 -11.55
C ALA A 27 -2.35 1.94 -11.88
N PHE A 28 -1.55 2.92 -11.45
CA PHE A 28 -1.99 4.32 -11.39
C PHE A 28 -1.45 5.16 -12.54
N GLU A 29 -0.19 4.96 -12.94
CA GLU A 29 0.41 5.76 -14.03
C GLU A 29 -0.01 5.23 -15.41
N GLN A 30 0.01 3.91 -15.59
CA GLN A 30 -0.33 3.26 -16.85
C GLN A 30 -1.80 2.88 -16.96
N GLY A 31 -2.51 2.76 -15.83
CA GLY A 31 -3.90 2.31 -15.81
C GLY A 31 -4.11 0.85 -16.22
N LYS A 32 -3.07 0.01 -16.16
CA LYS A 32 -3.08 -1.38 -16.63
C LYS A 32 -3.31 -2.37 -15.49
N ASP A 33 -4.18 -3.34 -15.75
CA ASP A 33 -4.50 -4.42 -14.82
C ASP A 33 -4.86 -3.92 -13.41
N LEU A 34 -5.59 -2.79 -13.32
CA LEU A 34 -5.81 -2.02 -12.09
C LEU A 34 -6.13 -2.90 -10.88
N CYS A 35 -7.08 -3.83 -11.01
CA CYS A 35 -7.49 -4.70 -9.92
C CYS A 35 -6.36 -5.63 -9.42
N ALA A 36 -5.62 -6.23 -10.35
CA ALA A 36 -4.50 -7.12 -10.02
C ALA A 36 -3.31 -6.32 -9.49
N SER A 37 -2.97 -5.21 -10.15
CA SER A 37 -1.85 -4.34 -9.80
C SER A 37 -2.04 -3.70 -8.42
N VAL A 38 -3.21 -3.16 -8.09
CA VAL A 38 -3.49 -2.62 -6.75
C VAL A 38 -3.51 -3.72 -5.69
N GLY A 39 -4.09 -4.89 -6.00
CA GLY A 39 -4.05 -6.04 -5.08
C GLY A 39 -2.63 -6.52 -4.77
N LEU A 40 -1.77 -6.59 -5.80
CA LEU A 40 -0.36 -6.94 -5.65
C LEU A 40 0.44 -5.85 -4.95
N PHE A 41 0.16 -4.58 -5.23
CA PHE A 41 0.74 -3.43 -4.55
C PHE A 41 0.51 -3.51 -3.03
N LEU A 42 -0.74 -3.68 -2.58
CA LEU A 42 -1.08 -3.77 -1.16
C LEU A 42 -0.43 -4.98 -0.46
N LYS A 43 -0.39 -6.14 -1.14
CA LYS A 43 0.28 -7.34 -0.61
C LYS A 43 1.79 -7.14 -0.50
N THR A 44 2.40 -6.53 -1.52
CA THR A 44 3.84 -6.28 -1.57
C THR A 44 4.24 -5.27 -0.51
N GLN A 45 3.43 -4.24 -0.26
CA GLN A 45 3.66 -3.26 0.80
C GLN A 45 3.75 -3.93 2.18
N ASN A 46 2.83 -4.86 2.50
CA ASN A 46 2.88 -5.58 3.78
C ASN A 46 4.14 -6.44 3.90
N LYS A 47 4.50 -7.16 2.83
CA LYS A 47 5.70 -8.00 2.80
C LYS A 47 6.98 -7.17 2.94
N LEU A 48 7.04 -6.03 2.24
CA LEU A 48 8.17 -5.11 2.30
C LEU A 48 8.34 -4.54 3.70
N ALA A 49 7.26 -4.10 4.36
CA ALA A 49 7.34 -3.60 5.74
C ALA A 49 7.91 -4.65 6.71
N ALA A 50 7.41 -5.89 6.64
CA ALA A 50 7.92 -6.98 7.48
C ALA A 50 9.40 -7.29 7.22
N LYS A 51 9.78 -7.42 5.93
CA LYS A 51 11.16 -7.72 5.55
C LYS A 51 12.13 -6.58 5.85
N LEU A 52 11.67 -5.34 5.76
CA LEU A 52 12.44 -4.17 6.14
C LEU A 52 12.74 -4.15 7.64
N GLU A 53 11.76 -4.50 8.48
CA GLU A 53 12.00 -4.65 9.92
C GLU A 53 12.99 -5.77 10.22
N GLU A 54 12.86 -6.92 9.54
CA GLU A 54 13.83 -8.02 9.65
C GLU A 54 15.26 -7.56 9.28
N LEU A 55 15.41 -6.77 8.21
CA LEU A 55 16.70 -6.22 7.78
C LEU A 55 17.26 -5.21 8.80
N LYS A 56 16.43 -4.32 9.34
CA LYS A 56 16.85 -3.35 10.37
C LYS A 56 17.31 -4.05 11.65
N GLN A 57 16.56 -5.04 12.12
CA GLN A 57 16.95 -5.87 13.26
C GLN A 57 18.25 -6.63 12.97
N ALA A 58 18.41 -7.11 11.74
CA ALA A 58 19.63 -7.80 11.32
C ALA A 58 20.86 -6.90 11.36
N LEU A 59 20.73 -5.66 10.87
CA LEU A 59 21.79 -4.65 10.92
C LEU A 59 22.16 -4.27 12.35
N GLY A 60 21.17 -4.10 13.24
CA GLY A 60 21.41 -3.79 14.65
C GLY A 60 22.08 -4.92 15.44
N SER A 61 21.90 -6.18 15.00
CA SER A 61 22.37 -7.37 15.72
C SER A 61 23.62 -8.03 15.12
N ALA A 62 24.06 -7.61 13.93
CA ALA A 62 25.19 -8.20 13.24
C ALA A 62 26.52 -7.66 13.78
N LYS A 63 27.42 -8.57 14.15
CA LYS A 63 28.81 -8.25 14.53
C LYS A 63 29.70 -8.49 13.31
N ASN A 64 30.72 -7.65 13.12
CA ASN A 64 31.73 -7.77 12.07
C ASN A 64 31.17 -7.73 10.63
N LEU A 65 30.24 -6.81 10.34
CA LEU A 65 29.87 -6.52 8.95
C LEU A 65 30.96 -5.69 8.27
N SER A 66 31.31 -6.04 7.04
CA SER A 66 32.09 -5.15 6.18
C SER A 66 31.37 -3.81 5.95
N GLN A 67 32.14 -2.72 5.86
CA GLN A 67 31.59 -1.38 5.62
C GLN A 67 30.75 -1.32 4.33
N GLU A 68 31.19 -2.02 3.27
CA GLU A 68 30.45 -2.11 2.01
C GLU A 68 29.06 -2.72 2.20
N VAL A 69 28.96 -3.85 2.91
CA VAL A 69 27.68 -4.54 3.13
C VAL A 69 26.76 -3.70 4.01
N LYS A 70 27.32 -3.04 5.02
CA LYS A 70 26.57 -2.13 5.88
C LYS A 70 26.00 -0.96 5.08
N ALA A 71 26.84 -0.26 4.31
CA ALA A 71 26.41 0.88 3.50
C ALA A 71 25.33 0.51 2.48
N ARG A 72 25.50 -0.63 1.78
CA ARG A 72 24.53 -1.10 0.79
C ARG A 72 23.19 -1.49 1.43
N ALA A 73 23.22 -2.11 2.60
CA ALA A 73 22.01 -2.46 3.33
C ALA A 73 21.30 -1.21 3.88
N GLU A 74 22.04 -0.21 4.36
CA GLU A 74 21.48 1.08 4.80
C GLU A 74 20.84 1.86 3.65
N GLU A 75 21.45 1.87 2.45
CA GLU A 75 20.85 2.44 1.24
C GLU A 75 19.54 1.71 0.89
N THR A 76 19.57 0.38 0.91
CA THR A 76 18.38 -0.45 0.65
C THR A 76 17.25 -0.15 1.64
N VAL A 77 17.58 0.03 2.93
CA VAL A 77 16.63 0.41 3.98
C VAL A 77 16.00 1.77 3.64
N LYS A 78 16.82 2.77 3.32
CA LYS A 78 16.35 4.12 2.99
C LYS A 78 15.41 4.12 1.77
N GLU A 79 15.78 3.43 0.69
CA GLU A 79 14.92 3.32 -0.49
C GLU A 79 13.58 2.62 -0.21
N ALA A 80 13.60 1.57 0.60
CA ALA A 80 12.41 0.85 1.01
C ALA A 80 11.49 1.70 1.89
N GLU A 81 12.06 2.47 2.84
CA GLU A 81 11.31 3.40 3.68
C GLU A 81 10.60 4.46 2.85
N GLN A 82 11.32 5.09 1.92
CA GLN A 82 10.72 6.09 1.02
C GLN A 82 9.59 5.51 0.17
N ALA A 83 9.76 4.30 -0.35
CA ALA A 83 8.71 3.63 -1.12
C ALA A 83 7.49 3.29 -0.26
N LEU A 84 7.70 2.88 1.00
CA LEU A 84 6.61 2.62 1.95
C LEU A 84 5.90 3.91 2.38
N GLU A 85 6.63 5.00 2.62
CA GLU A 85 6.04 6.30 2.94
C GLU A 85 5.08 6.78 1.86
N GLN A 86 5.43 6.60 0.59
CA GLN A 86 4.54 6.92 -0.54
C GLN A 86 3.34 5.97 -0.63
N ALA A 87 3.50 4.70 -0.26
CA ALA A 87 2.45 3.69 -0.36
C ALA A 87 1.47 3.68 0.83
N LEU A 88 1.91 4.11 2.02
CA LEU A 88 1.12 4.16 3.24
C LEU A 88 -0.17 4.98 3.13
N PRO A 89 -0.17 6.22 2.61
CA PRO A 89 -1.40 7.03 2.51
C PRO A 89 -2.45 6.34 1.64
N LEU A 90 -2.06 5.71 0.53
CA LEU A 90 -2.98 5.00 -0.36
C LEU A 90 -3.66 3.82 0.34
N LYS A 91 -2.89 3.02 1.06
CA LYS A 91 -3.43 1.91 1.85
C LYS A 91 -4.31 2.40 2.99
N LYS A 92 -3.97 3.52 3.63
CA LYS A 92 -4.75 4.12 4.71
C LYS A 92 -6.11 4.59 4.18
N ALA A 93 -6.13 5.32 3.07
CA ALA A 93 -7.36 5.79 2.42
C ALA A 93 -8.32 4.63 2.08
N LEU A 94 -7.80 3.53 1.52
CA LEU A 94 -8.61 2.33 1.25
C LEU A 94 -9.21 1.72 2.53
N LYS A 95 -8.43 1.62 3.61
CA LYS A 95 -8.92 1.08 4.89
C LYS A 95 -9.94 2.01 5.54
N GLU A 96 -9.72 3.32 5.50
CA GLU A 96 -10.64 4.32 6.04
C GLU A 96 -11.97 4.28 5.29
N PHE A 97 -11.94 4.17 3.96
CA PHE A 97 -13.15 3.96 3.17
C PHE A 97 -13.88 2.67 3.52
N GLU A 98 -13.16 1.54 3.64
CA GLU A 98 -13.75 0.26 4.02
C GLU A 98 -14.40 0.33 5.41
N ALA A 99 -13.72 0.95 6.38
CA ALA A 99 -14.21 1.15 7.74
C ALA A 99 -15.44 2.07 7.80
N ALA A 100 -15.38 3.25 7.17
CA ALA A 100 -16.50 4.18 7.11
C ALA A 100 -17.73 3.52 6.46
N SER A 101 -17.52 2.80 5.36
CA SER A 101 -18.58 2.07 4.66
C SER A 101 -19.17 0.94 5.50
N ASN A 102 -18.36 0.26 6.32
CA ASN A 102 -18.82 -0.78 7.25
C ASN A 102 -19.68 -0.19 8.38
N VAL A 103 -19.29 0.96 8.92
CA VAL A 103 -20.03 1.66 9.97
C VAL A 103 -21.38 2.15 9.45
N TYR A 104 -21.40 2.85 8.31
CA TYR A 104 -22.64 3.33 7.69
C TYR A 104 -23.61 2.19 7.37
N LYS A 105 -23.11 1.05 6.86
CA LYS A 105 -23.95 -0.14 6.61
C LYS A 105 -24.66 -0.64 7.87
N LYS A 106 -23.99 -0.58 9.03
CA LYS A 106 -24.57 -1.02 10.31
C LYS A 106 -25.49 0.03 10.94
N ASN A 107 -25.20 1.30 10.71
CA ASN A 107 -25.94 2.44 11.28
C ASN A 107 -26.00 3.60 10.27
N PRO A 108 -27.01 3.63 9.38
CA PRO A 108 -27.11 4.62 8.31
C PRO A 108 -27.63 5.95 8.85
N THR A 109 -26.74 6.75 9.44
CA THR A 109 -27.03 8.11 9.90
C THR A 109 -26.42 9.16 8.96
N PRO A 110 -26.94 10.40 8.95
CA PRO A 110 -26.35 11.49 8.16
C PRO A 110 -24.88 11.76 8.49
N GLU A 111 -24.48 11.58 9.75
CA GLU A 111 -23.09 11.70 10.17
C GLU A 111 -22.21 10.61 9.56
N ASN A 112 -22.66 9.35 9.59
CA ASN A 112 -21.92 8.24 9.00
C ASN A 112 -21.88 8.31 7.48
N GLU A 113 -22.95 8.84 6.86
CA GLU A 113 -22.98 9.14 5.43
C GLU A 113 -21.89 10.16 5.05
N LYS A 114 -21.79 11.25 5.80
CA LYS A 114 -20.75 12.27 5.59
C LYS A 114 -19.35 11.67 5.68
N ARG A 115 -19.10 10.79 6.65
CA ARG A 115 -17.82 10.08 6.80
C ARG A 115 -17.48 9.20 5.59
N VAL A 116 -18.47 8.54 4.98
CA VAL A 116 -18.28 7.78 3.75
C VAL A 116 -17.94 8.70 2.57
N LYS A 117 -18.64 9.83 2.43
CA LYS A 117 -18.37 10.84 1.38
C LYS A 117 -16.95 11.42 1.51
N GLU A 118 -16.51 11.74 2.71
CA GLU A 118 -15.15 12.21 2.97
C GLU A 118 -14.10 11.15 2.65
N ALA A 119 -14.34 9.89 3.03
CA ALA A 119 -13.44 8.79 2.71
C ALA A 119 -13.38 8.49 1.20
N LEU A 120 -14.48 8.63 0.46
CA LEU A 120 -14.51 8.54 -1.00
C LEU A 120 -13.62 9.60 -1.66
N LYS A 121 -13.65 10.84 -1.15
CA LYS A 121 -12.80 11.92 -1.64
C LYS A 121 -11.32 11.61 -1.45
N ALA A 122 -10.96 10.97 -0.34
CA ALA A 122 -9.58 10.53 -0.11
C ALA A 122 -9.09 9.46 -1.11
N LEU A 123 -10.00 8.74 -1.78
CA LEU A 123 -9.65 7.77 -2.82
C LEU A 123 -9.33 8.41 -4.19
N GLU A 124 -9.51 9.72 -4.36
CA GLU A 124 -9.13 10.42 -5.59
C GLU A 124 -7.60 10.56 -5.77
N GLN A 125 -6.83 9.98 -4.86
CA GLN A 125 -5.38 9.84 -4.96
C GLN A 125 -4.97 8.58 -5.77
N PRO A 126 -3.76 8.57 -6.35
CA PRO A 126 -2.81 9.68 -6.46
C PRO A 126 -3.26 10.75 -7.47
N GLN A 127 -3.01 12.03 -7.17
CA GLN A 127 -3.38 13.15 -8.05
C GLN A 127 -2.54 13.17 -9.33
N GLY A 128 -3.15 13.48 -10.48
CA GLY A 128 -2.47 13.55 -11.77
C GLY A 128 -2.13 12.19 -12.39
N ALA A 129 -2.57 11.09 -11.77
CA ALA A 129 -2.42 9.74 -12.31
C ALA A 129 -3.52 9.42 -13.33
N ASN A 130 -3.26 8.42 -14.18
CA ASN A 130 -4.22 7.94 -15.18
C ASN A 130 -5.40 7.20 -14.52
N LYS A 131 -5.12 6.51 -13.39
CA LYS A 131 -6.12 5.88 -12.54
C LYS A 131 -5.89 6.21 -11.08
N THR A 132 -6.97 6.23 -10.31
CA THR A 132 -6.98 6.52 -8.88
C THR A 132 -7.42 5.31 -8.06
N LEU A 133 -7.34 5.41 -6.72
CA LEU A 133 -7.95 4.41 -5.85
C LEU A 133 -9.47 4.37 -6.00
N LYS A 134 -10.10 5.50 -6.33
CA LYS A 134 -11.54 5.57 -6.60
C LYS A 134 -11.91 4.68 -7.78
N ASP A 135 -11.17 4.78 -8.90
CA ASP A 135 -11.34 3.88 -10.05
C ASP A 135 -11.23 2.40 -9.64
N PHE A 136 -10.27 2.08 -8.75
CA PHE A 136 -10.10 0.71 -8.26
C PHE A 136 -11.31 0.24 -7.46
N VAL A 137 -11.82 1.06 -6.53
CA VAL A 137 -12.96 0.69 -5.70
C VAL A 137 -14.24 0.57 -6.54
N GLU A 138 -14.42 1.42 -7.55
CA GLU A 138 -15.56 1.39 -8.49
C GLU A 138 -15.49 0.21 -9.47
N SER A 139 -14.29 -0.16 -9.92
CA SER A 139 -14.11 -1.16 -10.99
C SER A 139 -13.89 -2.59 -10.49
N CYS A 140 -13.32 -2.77 -9.29
CA CYS A 140 -12.81 -4.08 -8.85
C CYS A 140 -13.77 -4.81 -7.91
N ASN A 141 -14.10 -6.05 -8.27
CA ASN A 141 -15.27 -6.80 -7.80
C ASN A 141 -15.52 -6.90 -6.27
N PRO A 142 -14.53 -7.15 -5.37
CA PRO A 142 -14.84 -7.16 -3.95
C PRO A 142 -15.33 -5.79 -3.47
N TYR A 143 -14.74 -4.70 -3.96
CA TYR A 143 -15.06 -3.32 -3.61
C TYR A 143 -16.23 -2.74 -4.40
N LYS A 144 -16.40 -3.11 -5.66
CA LYS A 144 -17.55 -2.76 -6.50
C LYS A 144 -18.86 -3.25 -5.88
N LYS A 145 -18.90 -4.49 -5.40
CA LYS A 145 -20.06 -5.04 -4.66
C LYS A 145 -20.29 -4.31 -3.33
N TYR A 146 -19.24 -3.82 -2.68
CA TYR A 146 -19.37 -2.97 -1.50
C TYR A 146 -19.93 -1.59 -1.85
N LEU A 147 -19.47 -0.95 -2.93
CA LEU A 147 -19.94 0.35 -3.37
C LEU A 147 -21.41 0.30 -3.80
N SER A 148 -21.78 -0.60 -4.72
CA SER A 148 -23.15 -0.69 -5.23
C SER A 148 -24.19 -1.08 -4.17
N LYS A 149 -23.85 -1.92 -3.19
CA LYS A 149 -24.78 -2.27 -2.09
C LYS A 149 -24.86 -1.21 -0.98
N ARG A 150 -23.86 -0.33 -0.84
CA ARG A 150 -23.76 0.62 0.28
C ARG A 150 -24.07 2.06 -0.12
N LEU A 151 -23.84 2.43 -1.38
CA LEU A 151 -24.21 3.75 -1.93
C LEU A 151 -25.59 3.77 -2.57
N ALA A 152 -26.21 2.62 -2.87
CA ALA A 152 -27.59 2.61 -3.39
C ALA A 152 -28.64 3.19 -2.40
N GLY A 153 -28.30 3.37 -1.12
CA GLY A 153 -29.13 4.08 -0.14
C GLY A 153 -28.81 5.58 0.01
N LEU A 154 -27.86 6.10 -0.79
CA LEU A 154 -27.34 7.46 -0.73
C LEU A 154 -27.87 8.34 -1.87
N GLU A 155 -28.50 7.73 -2.88
CA GLU A 155 -29.13 8.38 -4.04
C GLU A 155 -30.68 8.30 -3.99
N ALA A 156 -31.26 7.99 -2.82
CA ALA A 156 -32.72 7.95 -2.60
C ALA A 156 -33.19 9.13 -1.74
#